data_AF-A0A7V4I7U9-F1
#
_entry.id   AF-A0A7V4I7U9-F1
#
_cell.length_a   1.000
_cell.length_b   1.000
_cell.length_c   1.000
_cell.angle_alpha   90.00
_cell.angle_beta   90.00
_cell.angle_gamma   90.00
#
_symmetry.space_group_name_H-M   'P 1'
#
loop_
_entity.id
_entity.type
_entity.pdbx_description
1 polymer ?
#
loop_
_entity_poly.entity_id
_entity_poly.type
_entity_poly.pdbx_seq_one_letter_code
_entity_poly.pdbx_strand_id
1 'polypeptide(L)'
;MNTRSINYEMDITEQFSGTLFGSSVLIFDPGMKMQDIQSAIDSVHARQTSRDAEFSEERYALLFKPGRYRLDIKIGYYTQVAGLGESPSGFYVREQYLWEQVLPHLPRLKETRP
;
A
#
# COMPACT_ATOMS: atom_id res chain seq x y z
N MET A 1 32.83 -29.41 -3.03
CA MET A 1 32.55 -27.98 -3.30
C MET A 1 31.10 -27.87 -3.71
N ASN A 2 30.23 -27.37 -2.84
CA ASN A 2 28.80 -27.20 -3.13
C ASN A 2 28.49 -25.71 -3.04
N THR A 3 28.43 -25.04 -4.18
CA THR A 3 28.02 -23.64 -4.28
C THR A 3 26.50 -23.59 -4.17
N ARG A 4 26.00 -23.42 -2.94
CA ARG A 4 24.61 -23.01 -2.72
C ARG A 4 24.45 -21.61 -3.29
N SER A 5 23.79 -21.50 -4.44
CA SER A 5 23.23 -20.25 -4.93
C SER A 5 22.21 -19.77 -3.89
N ILE A 6 22.61 -18.78 -3.10
CA ILE A 6 21.69 -18.03 -2.24
C ILE A 6 20.94 -17.06 -3.16
N ASN A 7 19.74 -17.46 -3.57
CA ASN A 7 18.77 -16.53 -4.12
C ASN A 7 18.37 -15.61 -2.96
N TYR A 8 18.90 -14.39 -2.94
CA TYR A 8 18.39 -13.33 -2.07
C TYR A 8 17.02 -12.91 -2.61
N GLU A 9 15.97 -13.59 -2.17
CA GLU A 9 14.61 -13.08 -2.29
C GLU A 9 14.53 -11.88 -1.33
N MET A 10 14.86 -10.70 -1.86
CA MET A 10 14.82 -9.46 -1.09
C MET A 10 13.38 -9.21 -0.66
N ASP A 11 13.17 -9.02 0.64
CA ASP A 11 11.89 -8.57 1.16
C ASP A 11 11.50 -7.27 0.44
N ILE A 12 10.30 -7.25 -0.15
CA ILE A 12 9.87 -6.14 -1.01
C ILE A 12 9.82 -4.82 -0.24
N THR A 13 9.68 -4.86 1.08
CA THR A 13 9.71 -3.66 1.94
C THR A 13 11.09 -3.00 1.99
N GLU A 14 12.17 -3.77 1.91
CA GLU A 14 13.55 -3.24 1.96
C GLU A 14 13.82 -2.27 0.80
N GLN A 15 13.15 -2.46 -0.34
CA GLN A 15 13.27 -1.60 -1.53
C GLN A 15 12.76 -0.17 -1.30
N PHE A 16 11.90 0.02 -0.29
CA PHE A 16 11.28 1.31 0.02
C PHE A 16 11.76 1.88 1.35
N SER A 17 12.65 1.18 2.05
CA SER A 17 13.16 1.61 3.34
C SER A 17 14.07 2.83 3.19
N GLY A 18 13.79 3.88 3.97
CA GLY A 18 14.65 5.06 4.03
C GLY A 18 15.77 4.85 5.04
N THR A 19 17.03 4.78 4.61
CA THR A 19 18.19 4.64 5.51
C THR A 19 18.25 5.70 6.62
N LEU A 20 17.66 6.88 6.37
CA LEU A 20 17.56 7.97 7.34
C LEU A 20 16.50 7.74 8.44
N PHE A 21 15.44 6.99 8.13
CA PHE A 21 14.26 6.84 9.00
C PHE A 21 14.13 5.44 9.62
N GLY A 22 15.03 4.53 9.27
CA GLY A 22 15.01 3.14 9.73
C GLY A 22 14.23 2.21 8.80
N SER A 23 14.38 0.90 9.02
CA SER A 23 13.86 -0.15 8.12
C SER A 23 12.34 -0.24 8.09
N SER A 24 11.65 0.19 9.15
CA SER A 24 10.18 0.14 9.21
C SER A 24 9.48 1.37 8.62
N VAL A 25 10.23 2.32 8.07
CA VAL A 25 9.69 3.51 7.40
C VAL A 25 9.84 3.35 5.89
N LEU A 26 8.69 3.20 5.24
CA LEU A 26 8.56 2.95 3.82
C LEU A 26 8.15 4.24 3.12
N ILE A 27 8.98 4.71 2.18
CA ILE A 27 8.73 5.96 1.45
C ILE A 27 8.42 5.65 -0.01
N PHE A 28 7.20 6.00 -0.43
CA PHE A 28 6.71 5.75 -1.77
C PHE A 28 6.72 7.02 -2.62
N ASP A 29 7.20 6.88 -3.85
CA ASP A 29 7.21 7.92 -4.89
C ASP A 29 6.17 7.57 -5.97
N PRO A 30 5.39 8.52 -6.51
CA PRO A 30 4.39 8.20 -7.52
C PRO A 30 4.98 7.68 -8.84
N GLY A 31 6.30 7.85 -9.07
CA GLY A 31 7.01 7.26 -10.21
C GLY A 31 7.37 5.78 -10.05
N MET A 32 7.22 5.20 -8.85
CA MET A 32 7.41 3.77 -8.62
C MET A 32 6.25 2.96 -9.23
N LYS A 33 6.50 1.67 -9.52
CA LYS A 33 5.45 0.79 -10.03
C LYS A 33 4.39 0.59 -8.94
N MET A 34 3.14 0.88 -9.27
CA MET A 34 2.01 0.76 -8.34
C MET A 34 1.86 -0.67 -7.78
N GLN A 35 2.19 -1.69 -8.57
CA GLN A 35 2.17 -3.10 -8.15
C GLN A 35 3.18 -3.38 -7.05
N ASP A 36 4.37 -2.79 -7.13
CA ASP A 36 5.42 -3.00 -6.13
C ASP A 36 5.06 -2.28 -4.81
N ILE A 37 4.50 -1.06 -4.91
CA ILE A 37 3.97 -0.33 -3.75
C ILE A 37 2.85 -1.13 -3.08
N GLN A 38 1.88 -1.63 -3.87
CA GLN A 38 0.76 -2.42 -3.35
C GLN A 38 1.28 -3.68 -2.63
N SER A 39 2.25 -4.38 -3.22
CA SER A 39 2.83 -5.58 -2.63
C SER A 39 3.53 -5.29 -1.30
N ALA A 40 4.22 -4.15 -1.18
CA ALA A 40 4.81 -3.71 0.09
C ALA A 40 3.75 -3.41 1.14
N ILE A 41 2.66 -2.73 0.77
CA ILE A 41 1.52 -2.44 1.66
C ILE A 41 0.88 -3.74 2.15
N ASP A 42 0.59 -4.67 1.23
CA ASP A 42 -0.02 -5.97 1.55
C ASP A 42 0.89 -6.79 2.48
N SER A 43 2.20 -6.72 2.27
CA SER A 43 3.21 -7.38 3.09
C SER A 43 3.24 -6.81 4.52
N VAL A 44 3.19 -5.48 4.70
CA VAL A 44 3.07 -4.85 6.02
C VAL A 44 1.75 -5.22 6.69
N HIS A 45 0.65 -5.16 5.96
CA HIS A 45 -0.67 -5.51 6.47
C HIS A 45 -0.73 -6.97 6.96
N ALA A 46 -0.15 -7.92 6.20
CA ALA A 46 -0.11 -9.33 6.58
C ALA A 46 0.65 -9.55 7.90
N ARG A 47 1.77 -8.85 8.12
CA ARG A 47 2.50 -8.88 9.39
C ARG A 47 1.64 -8.30 10.52
N GLN A 48 1.07 -7.12 10.28
CA GLN A 48 0.37 -6.32 11.28
C GLN A 48 -1.09 -6.72 11.55
N THR A 49 -1.62 -7.75 10.90
CA THR A 49 -2.96 -8.31 11.21
C THR A 49 -2.91 -9.72 11.78
N SER A 50 -1.71 -10.29 11.93
CA SER A 50 -1.53 -11.54 12.65
C SER A 50 -1.96 -11.38 14.12
N ARG A 51 -2.34 -12.49 14.78
CA ARG A 51 -2.72 -12.47 16.20
C ARG A 51 -1.59 -11.98 17.09
N ASP A 52 -0.35 -12.31 16.73
CA ASP A 52 0.83 -11.94 17.51
C ASP A 52 1.14 -10.44 17.39
N ALA A 53 0.70 -9.79 16.30
CA ALA A 53 0.92 -8.37 16.07
C ALA A 53 0.17 -7.45 17.05
N GLU A 54 -0.93 -7.90 17.67
CA GLU A 54 -1.75 -7.08 18.59
C GLU A 54 -0.92 -6.60 19.81
N PHE A 55 0.04 -7.41 20.26
CA PHE A 55 0.93 -7.10 21.37
C PHE A 55 2.40 -6.96 20.96
N SER A 56 2.67 -6.91 19.65
CA SER A 56 4.01 -6.76 19.12
C SER A 56 4.54 -5.33 19.33
N GLU A 57 5.87 -5.21 19.38
CA GLU A 57 6.59 -3.94 19.33
C GLU A 57 6.88 -3.47 17.91
N GLU A 58 6.53 -4.26 16.88
CA GLU A 58 6.71 -3.88 15.47
C GLU A 58 5.81 -2.71 15.09
N ARG A 59 6.41 -1.66 14.50
CA ARG A 59 5.72 -0.43 14.10
C ARG A 59 6.12 -0.13 12.66
N TYR A 60 5.17 0.23 11.80
CA TYR A 60 5.44 0.59 10.41
C TYR A 60 4.87 1.97 10.08
N ALA A 61 5.60 2.72 9.25
CA ALA A 61 5.13 3.98 8.69
C ALA A 61 5.15 3.90 7.16
N LEU A 62 3.99 4.12 6.54
CA LEU A 62 3.78 4.19 5.10
C LEU A 62 3.68 5.67 4.70
N LEU A 63 4.75 6.21 4.13
CA LEU A 63 4.89 7.62 3.79
C LEU A 63 4.83 7.82 2.28
N PHE A 64 3.96 8.72 1.84
CA PHE A 64 3.72 8.96 0.42
C PHE A 64 4.19 10.36 0.04
N LYS A 65 5.13 10.44 -0.91
CA LYS A 65 5.47 11.73 -1.51
C LYS A 65 4.25 12.33 -2.24
N PRO A 66 4.24 13.66 -2.46
CA PRO A 66 3.15 14.28 -3.21
C PRO A 66 2.92 13.64 -4.58
N GLY A 67 1.68 13.27 -4.88
CA GLY A 67 1.35 12.52 -6.09
C GLY A 67 -0.03 11.87 -6.08
N ARG A 68 -0.31 11.14 -7.15
CA ARG A 68 -1.54 10.35 -7.33
C ARG A 68 -1.20 8.87 -7.29
N TYR A 69 -1.91 8.14 -6.43
CA TYR A 69 -1.72 6.72 -6.23
C TYR A 69 -3.04 5.99 -6.48
N ARG A 70 -2.93 4.81 -7.10
CA ARG A 70 -4.06 3.90 -7.35
C ARG A 70 -3.79 2.62 -6.57
N LEU A 71 -4.06 2.70 -5.27
CA LEU A 71 -3.71 1.68 -4.29
C LEU A 71 -4.91 1.39 -3.40
N ASP A 72 -4.97 0.17 -2.90
CA ASP A 72 -5.83 -0.23 -1.78
C ASP A 72 -4.96 -0.27 -0.52
N ILE A 73 -5.18 0.68 0.39
CA ILE A 73 -4.36 0.81 1.60
C ILE A 73 -5.07 0.13 2.76
N LYS A 74 -4.66 -1.11 3.04
CA LYS A 74 -5.13 -1.85 4.21
C LYS A 74 -4.25 -1.54 5.42
N ILE A 75 -4.87 -1.24 6.55
CA ILE A 75 -4.18 -0.81 7.77
C ILE A 75 -4.36 -1.88 8.84
N GLY A 76 -3.25 -2.44 9.32
CA GLY A 76 -3.21 -3.37 10.46
C GLY A 76 -2.87 -2.65 11.77
N TYR A 77 -2.57 -3.42 12.82
CA TYR A 77 -2.07 -2.88 14.08
C TYR A 77 -0.82 -2.03 13.84
N TYR A 78 -0.62 -1.01 14.69
CA TYR A 78 0.67 -0.32 14.79
C TYR A 78 1.23 0.23 13.45
N THR A 79 0.34 0.58 12.53
CA THR A 79 0.68 1.06 11.18
C THR A 79 0.21 2.50 11.00
N GLN A 80 1.13 3.40 10.66
CA GLN A 80 0.82 4.80 10.35
C GLN A 80 0.84 5.02 8.84
N VAL A 81 -0.11 5.80 8.34
CA VAL A 81 -0.19 6.22 6.93
C VAL A 81 -0.19 7.74 6.87
N ALA A 82 0.72 8.34 6.10
CA ALA A 82 0.79 9.79 5.95
C ALA A 82 1.32 10.23 4.58
N GLY A 83 0.81 11.37 4.10
CA GLY A 83 1.38 12.08 2.96
C GLY A 83 2.47 13.06 3.42
N LEU A 84 3.52 13.20 2.61
CA LEU A 84 4.65 14.12 2.82
C LEU A 84 4.47 15.47 2.09
N GLY A 85 3.23 15.82 1.75
CA GLY A 85 2.90 17.11 1.12
C GLY A 85 2.67 18.20 2.15
N GLU A 86 2.87 19.46 1.73
CA GLU A 86 2.59 20.64 2.55
C GLU A 86 1.09 20.82 2.87
N SER A 87 0.21 20.16 2.10
CA SER A 87 -1.23 20.18 2.30
C SER A 87 -1.84 18.78 2.12
N PRO A 88 -3.02 18.50 2.69
CA PRO A 88 -3.73 17.23 2.49
C PRO A 88 -4.00 16.92 1.02
N SER A 89 -4.13 17.95 0.17
CA SER A 89 -4.27 17.83 -1.29
C SER A 89 -2.99 17.40 -2.02
N GLY A 90 -1.85 17.24 -1.34
CA GLY A 90 -0.63 16.73 -1.96
C GLY A 90 -0.69 15.23 -2.26
N PHE A 91 -1.58 14.48 -1.61
CA PHE A 91 -1.69 13.03 -1.70
C PHE A 91 -3.12 12.63 -2.02
N TYR A 92 -3.31 11.84 -3.09
CA TYR A 92 -4.62 11.29 -3.44
C TYR A 92 -4.53 9.79 -3.70
N VAL A 93 -5.31 9.03 -2.93
CA VAL A 93 -5.59 7.61 -3.20
C VAL A 93 -6.93 7.54 -3.90
N ARG A 94 -6.97 6.93 -5.08
CA ARG A 94 -8.23 6.59 -5.75
C ARG A 94 -8.49 5.10 -5.57
N GLU A 95 -9.57 4.78 -4.86
CA GLU A 95 -10.17 3.45 -4.90
C GLU A 95 -10.82 3.27 -6.29
N GLN A 96 -10.42 2.24 -7.03
CA GLN A 96 -10.93 2.03 -8.38
C GLN A 96 -12.15 1.10 -8.34
N TYR A 97 -13.33 1.65 -8.02
CA TYR A 97 -14.58 0.97 -8.39
C TYR A 97 -14.74 1.04 -9.90
N LEU A 98 -14.45 -0.06 -10.60
CA LEU A 98 -14.78 -0.23 -12.01
C LEU A 98 -16.29 -0.51 -12.13
N TRP A 99 -17.12 0.52 -11.93
CA TRP A 99 -18.57 0.44 -12.11
C TRP A 99 -18.95 0.07 -13.56
N GLU A 100 -18.07 0.28 -14.54
CA GLU A 100 -18.30 -0.16 -15.92
C GLU A 100 -18.22 -1.69 -16.12
N GLN A 101 -17.53 -2.43 -15.25
CA GLN A 101 -17.44 -3.90 -15.37
C GLN A 101 -18.58 -4.65 -14.67
N VAL A 102 -19.32 -3.97 -13.78
CA VAL A 102 -20.47 -4.54 -13.05
C VAL A 102 -21.79 -4.35 -13.84
N LEU A 103 -21.80 -3.48 -14.84
CA LEU A 103 -22.98 -3.12 -15.63
C LEU A 103 -23.47 -4.09 -16.72
N PRO A 104 -22.80 -5.20 -17.14
CA PRO A 104 -23.35 -5.99 -18.24
C PRO A 104 -24.59 -6.80 -17.85
N HIS A 105 -25.00 -6.88 -16.57
CA HIS A 105 -26.07 -7.80 -16.12
C HIS A 105 -27.19 -7.16 -15.31
N LEU A 106 -27.14 -5.85 -15.04
CA LEU A 106 -28.25 -5.18 -14.36
C LEU A 106 -29.34 -4.83 -15.38
N PRO A 107 -30.61 -5.18 -15.14
CA PRO A 107 -31.71 -4.64 -15.93
C PRO A 107 -31.66 -3.12 -15.80
N ARG A 108 -31.67 -2.40 -16.95
CA ARG A 108 -31.70 -0.92 -16.96
C ARG A 108 -32.93 -0.47 -16.20
N LEU A 109 -32.74 -0.01 -14.96
CA LEU A 109 -33.78 0.73 -14.26
C LEU A 109 -33.97 2.02 -15.05
N LYS A 110 -35.16 2.17 -15.63
CA LYS A 110 -35.57 3.44 -16.23
C LYS A 110 -35.66 4.43 -15.07
N GLU A 111 -34.65 5.29 -14.93
CA GLU A 111 -34.76 6.47 -14.09
C GLU A 111 -35.96 7.29 -14.58
N THR A 112 -37.05 7.25 -13.82
CA THR A 112 -38.05 8.31 -13.87
C THR A 112 -37.62 9.32 -12.82
N ARG A 113 -37.08 10.45 -13.30
CA ARG A 113 -36.73 11.58 -12.43
C ARG A 113 -38.01 12.29 -11.99
N PRO A 114 -38.18 12.64 -10.70
CA PRO A 114 -38.96 13.80 -10.31
C PRO A 114 -38.21 15.10 -10.63
#